data_AF-A0AAD5J818-F1
#
_entry.id   AF-A0AAD5J818-F1
#
_cell.length_a   1.000
_cell.length_b   1.000
_cell.length_c   1.000
_cell.angle_alpha   90.00
_cell.angle_beta   90.00
_cell.angle_gamma   90.00
#
_symmetry.space_group_name_H-M   'P 1'
#
loop_
_entity.id
_entity.type
_entity.pdbx_description
1 polymer ?
#
loop_
_entity_poly.entity_id
_entity_poly.type
_entity_poly.pdbx_seq_one_letter_code
_entity_poly.pdbx_strand_id
1 'polypeptide(L)'
;MEVQRIASGFSIADLYPSIGILEVISGMKSKVEKLHQEQDRILENILDEHIERKRTMKTGQGEAEEDLVDVFLRLQQDGDLQFPLTNNNIKAVIWDIFAAGSET
;
A
#
# COMPACT_ATOMS: atom_id res chain seq x y z
N MET A 1 12.92 -5.81 6.48
CA MET A 1 11.59 -6.22 7.03
C MET A 1 11.12 -7.51 6.39
N GLU A 2 10.16 -8.24 6.96
CA GLU A 2 9.67 -9.53 6.44
C GLU A 2 9.21 -9.45 4.96
N VAL A 3 8.62 -8.32 4.56
CA VAL A 3 8.29 -8.00 3.18
C VAL A 3 9.50 -8.07 2.25
N GLN A 4 10.59 -7.38 2.57
CA GLN A 4 11.83 -7.39 1.78
C GLN A 4 12.44 -8.80 1.70
N ARG A 5 12.27 -9.61 2.74
CA ARG A 5 12.77 -10.99 2.79
C ARG A 5 11.96 -11.94 1.89
N ILE A 6 10.67 -11.66 1.70
CA ILE A 6 9.82 -12.37 0.74
C ILE A 6 10.02 -11.83 -0.67
N ALA A 7 10.12 -10.50 -0.84
CA ALA A 7 10.37 -9.87 -2.14
C ALA A 7 11.74 -10.25 -2.73
N SER A 8 12.75 -10.47 -1.89
CA SER A 8 14.06 -11.01 -2.29
C SER A 8 14.13 -12.55 -2.25
N GLY A 9 13.05 -13.21 -1.84
CA GLY A 9 13.02 -14.62 -1.46
C GLY A 9 12.98 -15.56 -2.65
N PHE A 10 14.10 -16.26 -2.88
CA PHE A 10 14.22 -17.41 -3.77
C PHE A 10 13.19 -18.50 -3.42
N SER A 11 12.29 -18.88 -4.34
CA SER A 11 11.40 -20.03 -4.13
C SER A 11 11.99 -21.29 -4.76
N ILE A 12 11.90 -22.43 -4.07
CA ILE A 12 12.30 -23.73 -4.67
C ILE A 12 11.43 -24.09 -5.89
N ALA A 13 10.22 -23.52 -5.96
CA ALA A 13 9.36 -23.62 -7.13
C ALA A 13 9.96 -22.89 -8.35
N ASP A 14 10.74 -21.82 -8.15
CA ASP A 14 11.40 -21.08 -9.24
C ASP A 14 12.53 -21.90 -9.88
N LEU A 15 13.17 -22.79 -9.10
CA LEU A 15 14.21 -23.71 -9.58
C LEU A 15 13.64 -24.95 -10.29
N TYR A 16 12.46 -25.40 -9.87
CA TYR A 16 11.82 -26.62 -10.38
C TYR A 16 10.37 -26.35 -10.79
N PRO A 17 10.13 -25.52 -11.81
CA PRO A 17 8.78 -25.07 -12.20
C PRO A 17 7.88 -26.22 -12.68
N SER A 18 8.45 -27.36 -13.05
CA SER A 18 7.71 -28.58 -13.42
C SER A 18 7.05 -29.29 -12.23
N ILE A 19 7.37 -28.92 -10.99
CA ILE A 19 6.85 -29.55 -9.77
C ILE A 19 5.88 -28.58 -9.08
N GLY A 20 4.66 -28.47 -9.61
CA GLY A 20 3.65 -27.50 -9.13
C GLY A 20 3.26 -27.61 -7.66
N ILE A 21 3.50 -28.75 -7.00
CA ILE A 21 3.23 -28.91 -5.56
C ILE A 21 4.22 -28.13 -4.68
N LEU A 22 5.40 -27.77 -5.19
CA LEU A 22 6.41 -27.01 -4.43
C LEU A 22 5.93 -25.61 -4.07
N GLU A 23 5.16 -24.96 -4.96
CA GLU A 23 4.58 -23.66 -4.68
C GLU A 23 3.60 -23.74 -3.49
N VAL A 24 2.81 -24.80 -3.42
CA VAL A 24 1.84 -25.06 -2.34
C VAL A 24 2.56 -25.44 -1.04
N ILE A 25 3.52 -26.36 -1.08
CA ILE A 25 4.27 -26.84 0.10
C ILE A 25 5.15 -25.72 0.70
N SER A 26 5.68 -24.83 -0.14
CA SER A 26 6.50 -23.71 0.34
C SER A 26 5.75 -22.77 1.28
N GLY A 27 4.42 -22.74 1.21
CA GLY A 27 3.57 -21.80 1.95
C GLY A 27 3.77 -20.34 1.53
N MET A 28 4.56 -20.07 0.47
CA MET A 28 4.96 -18.72 0.08
C MET A 28 3.74 -17.87 -0.33
N LYS A 29 2.80 -18.46 -1.07
CA LYS A 29 1.56 -17.79 -1.47
C LYS A 29 0.77 -17.25 -0.27
N SER A 30 0.51 -18.09 0.73
CA SER A 30 -0.20 -17.67 1.95
C SER A 30 0.58 -16.60 2.71
N LYS A 31 1.91 -16.66 2.69
CA LYS A 31 2.76 -15.68 3.33
C LYS A 31 2.70 -14.31 2.65
N VAL A 32 2.74 -14.28 1.32
CA VAL A 32 2.56 -13.06 0.51
C VAL A 32 1.16 -12.47 0.72
N GLU A 33 0.12 -13.29 0.69
CA GLU A 33 -1.27 -12.85 0.93
C GLU A 33 -1.44 -12.21 2.31
N LYS A 34 -0.86 -12.81 3.37
CA LYS A 34 -0.91 -12.24 4.72
C LYS A 34 -0.20 -10.90 4.82
N LEU A 35 0.99 -10.78 4.22
CA LEU A 35 1.72 -9.51 4.19
C LEU A 35 0.97 -8.44 3.41
N HIS A 36 0.38 -8.79 2.26
CA HIS A 36 -0.45 -7.87 1.51
C HIS A 36 -1.62 -7.38 2.36
N GLN A 37 -2.33 -8.27 3.07
CA GLN A 37 -3.45 -7.88 3.93
C GLN A 37 -3.02 -6.94 5.06
N GLU A 38 -1.85 -7.18 5.64
CA GLU A 38 -1.31 -6.32 6.68
C GLU A 38 -0.92 -4.93 6.14
N GLN A 39 -0.23 -4.87 5.01
CA GLN A 39 0.10 -3.61 4.32
C GLN A 39 -1.15 -2.84 3.94
N ASP A 40 -2.13 -3.52 3.34
CA ASP A 40 -3.38 -2.91 2.91
C ASP A 40 -4.12 -2.28 4.11
N ARG A 41 -4.17 -2.98 5.25
CA ARG A 41 -4.77 -2.45 6.49
C ARG A 41 -4.04 -1.22 7.01
N ILE A 42 -2.70 -1.21 6.98
CA ILE A 42 -1.91 -0.05 7.42
C ILE A 42 -2.21 1.15 6.53
N LEU A 43 -2.20 0.96 5.21
CA LEU A 43 -2.43 2.04 4.24
C LEU A 43 -3.89 2.54 4.27
N GLU A 44 -4.86 1.65 4.52
CA GLU A 44 -6.25 2.05 4.72
C GLU A 44 -6.41 2.91 5.98
N ASN A 45 -5.80 2.52 7.11
CA ASN A 45 -5.82 3.32 8.33
C ASN A 45 -5.21 4.72 8.10
N ILE A 46 -4.09 4.80 7.35
CA ILE A 46 -3.48 6.09 6.98
C ILE A 46 -4.49 6.93 6.21
N LEU A 47 -5.15 6.39 5.18
CA LEU A 47 -6.17 7.13 4.43
C LEU A 47 -7.32 7.61 5.31
N ASP A 48 -7.85 6.74 6.16
CA ASP A 48 -8.95 7.06 7.07
C ASP A 48 -8.60 8.20 8.03
N GLU A 49 -7.39 8.19 8.60
CA GLU A 49 -6.89 9.28 9.44
C GLU A 49 -6.86 10.61 8.68
N HIS A 50 -6.38 10.64 7.43
CA HIS A 50 -6.32 11.88 6.64
C HIS A 50 -7.72 12.37 6.24
N ILE A 51 -8.63 11.44 5.90
CA ILE A 51 -10.04 11.76 5.62
C ILE A 51 -10.72 12.35 6.86
N GLU A 52 -10.50 11.77 8.04
CA GLU A 52 -11.06 12.27 9.29
C GLU A 52 -10.49 13.63 9.66
N ARG A 53 -9.16 13.82 9.57
CA ARG A 53 -8.51 15.12 9.77
C ARG A 53 -9.10 16.20 8.84
N LYS A 54 -9.26 15.91 7.56
CA LYS A 54 -9.88 16.84 6.60
C LYS A 54 -11.32 17.21 6.98
N ARG A 55 -12.08 16.28 7.59
CA ARG A 55 -13.44 16.57 8.09
C ARG A 55 -13.42 17.48 9.31
N THR A 56 -12.50 17.29 10.25
CA THR A 56 -12.40 18.12 11.47
C THR A 56 -11.85 19.52 11.18
N MET A 57 -10.92 19.67 10.23
CA MET A 57 -10.37 20.98 9.84
C MET A 57 -11.43 21.90 9.21
N LYS A 58 -12.37 21.34 8.44
CA LYS A 58 -13.55 22.09 7.93
C LYS A 58 -14.43 22.67 9.06
N THR A 59 -14.30 22.17 10.29
CA THR A 59 -15.04 22.67 11.47
C THR A 59 -14.28 23.73 12.28
N GLY A 60 -13.17 24.26 11.76
CA GLY A 60 -12.48 25.44 12.31
C GLY A 60 -11.27 25.14 13.21
N GLN A 61 -10.76 23.90 13.21
CA GLN A 61 -9.58 23.50 13.97
C GLN A 61 -8.29 23.63 13.14
N GLY A 62 -7.83 24.86 12.88
CA GLY A 62 -6.48 25.17 12.39
C GLY A 62 -6.07 24.60 11.01
N GLU A 63 -5.04 25.20 10.41
CA GLU A 63 -4.36 24.64 9.24
C GLU A 63 -3.25 23.70 9.74
N ALA A 64 -3.45 22.40 9.54
CA ALA A 64 -2.41 21.37 9.65
C ALA A 64 -1.60 21.39 8.36
N GLU A 65 -0.32 21.07 8.47
CA GLU A 65 0.58 20.97 7.33
C GLU A 65 0.07 19.89 6.36
N GLU A 66 -0.09 20.27 5.10
CA GLU A 66 -0.54 19.37 4.03
C GLU A 66 0.57 18.40 3.63
N ASP A 67 0.24 17.12 3.51
CA ASP A 67 1.16 16.10 3.00
C ASP A 67 0.70 15.47 1.67
N LEU A 68 1.49 14.53 1.14
CA LEU A 68 1.21 13.88 -0.14
C LEU A 68 -0.13 13.13 -0.17
N VAL A 69 -0.56 12.56 0.96
CA VAL A 69 -1.84 11.84 1.05
C VAL A 69 -2.99 12.82 0.92
N ASP A 70 -2.89 14.00 1.56
CA ASP A 70 -3.87 15.07 1.44
C ASP A 70 -4.00 15.57 -0.01
N VAL A 71 -2.87 15.70 -0.72
CA VAL A 71 -2.85 16.06 -2.14
C VAL A 71 -3.55 15.01 -2.99
N PHE A 72 -3.26 13.72 -2.79
CA PHE A 72 -3.92 12.64 -3.54
C PHE A 72 -5.43 12.58 -3.26
N LEU A 73 -5.85 12.75 -2.01
CA LEU A 73 -7.26 12.80 -1.65
C LEU A 73 -7.98 14.00 -2.26
N ARG A 74 -7.30 15.16 -2.41
CA ARG A 74 -7.84 16.31 -3.14
C ARG A 74 -7.98 16.00 -4.64
N LEU A 75 -6.94 15.48 -5.29
CA LEU A 75 -6.99 15.11 -6.71
C LEU A 75 -8.08 14.07 -7.01
N GLN A 76 -8.28 13.10 -6.10
CA GLN A 76 -9.37 12.15 -6.20
C GLN A 76 -10.76 12.82 -6.12
N GLN A 77 -10.91 13.85 -5.28
CA GLN A 77 -12.18 14.58 -5.11
C GLN A 77 -12.47 15.55 -6.24
N ASP A 78 -11.45 16.21 -6.79
CA ASP A 78 -11.60 17.17 -7.89
C ASP A 78 -12.11 16.46 -9.16
N GLY A 79 -11.70 15.20 -9.38
CA GLY A 79 -12.27 14.36 -10.44
C GLY A 79 -11.90 14.77 -11.87
N ASP A 80 -11.01 15.75 -12.04
CA ASP A 80 -10.60 16.32 -13.33
C ASP A 80 -9.60 15.42 -14.11
N LEU A 81 -9.26 14.26 -13.56
CA LEU A 81 -8.39 13.29 -14.22
C LEU A 81 -9.14 12.50 -15.28
N GLN A 82 -8.48 12.21 -16.41
CA GLN A 82 -9.02 11.36 -17.48
C GLN A 82 -9.51 10.00 -16.95
N PHE A 83 -8.86 9.49 -15.90
CA PHE A 83 -9.24 8.28 -15.19
C PHE A 83 -9.38 8.60 -13.70
N PRO A 84 -10.47 8.16 -13.03
CA PRO A 84 -10.66 8.39 -11.61
C PRO A 84 -9.53 7.76 -10.78
N LEU A 85 -8.97 8.54 -9.86
CA LEU A 85 -7.98 8.04 -8.90
C LEU A 85 -8.69 7.22 -7.82
N THR A 86 -8.36 5.93 -7.68
CA THR A 86 -8.94 5.07 -6.65
C THR A 86 -8.06 5.02 -5.39
N ASN A 87 -8.63 4.64 -4.24
CA ASN A 87 -7.85 4.43 -3.01
C ASN A 87 -6.71 3.44 -3.24
N ASN A 88 -6.92 2.39 -4.04
CA ASN A 88 -5.87 1.43 -4.36
C ASN A 88 -4.71 2.06 -5.15
N ASN A 89 -4.98 3.04 -6.03
CA ASN A 89 -3.91 3.78 -6.70
C ASN A 89 -3.10 4.61 -5.71
N ILE A 90 -3.78 5.29 -4.78
CA ILE A 90 -3.12 6.11 -3.75
C ILE A 90 -2.27 5.23 -2.83
N LYS A 91 -2.84 4.13 -2.32
CA LYS A 91 -2.14 3.14 -1.48
C LYS A 91 -0.90 2.58 -2.19
N ALA A 92 -1.01 2.25 -3.48
CA ALA A 92 0.11 1.73 -4.25
C ALA A 92 1.28 2.73 -4.34
N VAL A 93 1.00 4.01 -4.61
CA VAL A 93 2.06 5.05 -4.71
C VAL A 93 2.70 5.33 -3.34
N ILE A 94 1.90 5.43 -2.28
CA ILE A 94 2.42 5.60 -0.91
C ILE A 94 3.33 4.42 -0.54
N TRP A 95 2.89 3.20 -0.85
CA TRP A 95 3.66 2.00 -0.58
C TRP A 95 4.98 1.95 -1.36
N ASP A 96 4.97 2.32 -2.64
CA ASP A 96 6.17 2.36 -3.47
C ASP A 96 7.23 3.30 -2.92
N ILE A 97 6.84 4.53 -2.55
CA ILE A 97 7.74 5.52 -1.93
C ILE A 97 8.28 5.01 -0.59
N PHE A 98 7.41 4.46 0.26
CA PHE A 98 7.79 3.95 1.59
C PHE A 98 8.75 2.76 1.49
N ALA A 99 8.47 1.82 0.57
CA ALA A 99 9.31 0.65 0.33
C ALA A 99 10.69 1.07 -0.20
N ALA A 100 10.74 1.96 -1.19
CA ALA A 100 11.98 2.46 -1.76
C ALA A 100 12.83 3.21 -0.72
N GLY A 101 12.23 4.09 0.08
CA GLY A 101 12.94 4.82 1.14
C GLY A 101 13.39 3.95 2.32
N SER A 102 12.82 2.75 2.48
CA SER A 102 13.22 1.80 3.53
C SER A 102 14.40 0.90 3.13
N GLU A 103 14.77 0.87 1.85
CA GLU A 103 15.88 0.06 1.33
C GLU A 103 17.22 0.81 1.31
N THR A 104 17.21 2.14 1.44
CA THR A 104 18.39 3.03 1.50
C THR A 104 18.83 3.32 2.91
#